data_AF-A0A6C0LNG1-F1
#
_entry.id   AF-A0A6C0LNG1-F1
#
_cell.length_a   1.000
_cell.length_b   1.000
_cell.length_c   1.000
_cell.angle_alpha   90.00
_cell.angle_beta   90.00
_cell.angle_gamma   90.00
#
_symmetry.space_group_name_H-M   'P 1'
#
loop_
_entity.id
_entity.type
_entity.pdbx_description
1 polymer ?
#
loop_
_entity_poly.entity_id
_entity_poly.type
_entity_poly.pdbx_seq_one_letter_code
_entity_poly.pdbx_strand_id
1 'polypeptide(L)'
;MYDEDRFHPTDENDIDNISGIEQYDRGMCTILEQFVTTKGTIVTKKKKVFTTAGVGTKIRNAASGMFYPDKVGSRGEDNYFKVAFISSKINSLNGSKTLFYNGPSEYMAHMNCSLDAAIIDKWNEKQLQLKRMPHQRVY
;
A
#
# COMPACT_ATOMS: atom_id res chain seq x y z
N MET A 1 49.24 14.38 6.91
CA MET A 1 48.32 13.22 6.94
C MET A 1 46.93 13.82 7.03
N TYR A 2 46.15 13.75 5.97
CA TYR A 2 44.74 14.17 6.04
C TYR A 2 43.97 12.98 6.56
N ASP A 3 43.28 13.17 7.68
CA ASP A 3 42.45 12.18 8.33
C ASP A 3 41.40 11.63 7.34
N GLU A 4 41.13 10.33 7.43
CA GLU A 4 40.10 9.63 6.66
C GLU A 4 38.74 10.32 6.88
N ASP A 5 38.36 11.17 5.93
CA ASP A 5 37.03 11.79 5.93
C ASP A 5 35.98 10.72 5.61
N ARG A 6 35.42 10.13 6.67
CA ARG A 6 34.37 9.11 6.61
C ARG A 6 33.06 9.63 6.03
N PHE A 7 32.95 10.92 5.77
CA PHE A 7 31.79 11.56 5.12
C PHE A 7 32.04 11.92 3.66
N HIS A 8 33.15 11.48 3.05
CA HIS A 8 33.28 11.55 1.61
C HIS A 8 32.16 10.72 0.96
N PRO A 9 31.29 11.32 0.12
CA PRO A 9 30.28 10.56 -0.61
C PRO A 9 31.01 9.69 -1.65
N THR A 10 31.32 8.46 -1.25
CA THR A 10 31.69 7.38 -2.14
C THR A 10 30.43 6.79 -2.73
N ASP A 11 30.53 6.08 -3.86
CA ASP A 11 29.40 5.43 -4.53
C ASP A 11 28.58 4.49 -3.59
N GLU A 12 29.16 4.07 -2.46
CA GLU A 12 28.51 3.26 -1.41
C GLU A 12 27.67 4.08 -0.41
N ASN A 13 28.03 5.34 -0.17
CA ASN A 13 27.34 6.27 0.75
C ASN A 13 26.52 7.33 0.00
N ASP A 14 26.38 7.19 -1.31
CA ASP A 14 25.56 8.09 -2.12
C ASP A 14 24.09 7.99 -1.71
N ILE A 15 23.42 9.14 -1.64
CA ILE A 15 22.00 9.26 -1.26
C ILE A 15 21.11 8.42 -2.19
N ASP A 16 21.54 8.25 -3.44
CA ASP A 16 20.82 7.50 -4.45
C ASP A 16 20.94 5.97 -4.27
N ASN A 17 21.87 5.49 -3.45
CA ASN A 17 22.13 4.06 -3.21
C ASN A 17 21.52 3.53 -1.90
N ILE A 18 20.67 4.32 -1.23
CA ILE A 18 20.05 3.92 0.04
C ILE A 18 18.88 2.95 -0.19
N SER A 19 19.22 1.70 -0.51
CA SER A 19 18.27 0.59 -0.49
C SER A 19 17.93 0.21 0.96
N GLY A 20 16.64 0.01 1.26
CA GLY A 20 16.20 -0.52 2.55
C GLY A 20 15.79 0.51 3.62
N ILE A 21 15.70 1.82 3.34
CA ILE A 21 15.05 2.76 4.29
C ILE A 21 13.63 2.32 4.64
N GLU A 22 12.92 1.76 3.67
CA GLU A 22 11.55 1.28 3.82
C GLU A 22 11.40 0.24 4.95
N GLN A 23 12.45 -0.52 5.26
CA GLN A 23 12.40 -1.55 6.31
C GLN A 23 12.25 -0.96 7.72
N TYR A 24 12.56 0.32 7.89
CA TYR A 24 12.35 1.06 9.14
C TYR A 24 10.94 1.70 9.21
N ASP A 25 10.16 1.63 8.13
CA ASP A 25 8.80 2.12 8.11
C ASP A 25 7.86 1.15 8.85
N ARG A 26 7.24 1.64 9.93
CA ARG A 26 6.33 0.85 10.77
C ARG A 26 5.08 0.36 10.03
N GLY A 27 4.70 1.03 8.94
CA GLY A 27 3.59 0.65 8.09
C GLY A 27 3.99 -0.25 6.93
N MET A 28 5.28 -0.51 6.70
CA MET A 28 5.70 -1.48 5.70
C MET A 28 5.62 -2.90 6.27
N CYS A 29 5.12 -3.82 5.47
CA CYS A 29 5.21 -5.25 5.72
C CYS A 29 5.59 -6.00 4.44
N THR A 30 6.16 -7.19 4.58
CA THR A 30 6.45 -8.07 3.45
C THR A 30 5.59 -9.31 3.54
N ILE A 31 4.81 -9.57 2.51
CA ILE A 31 4.00 -10.77 2.35
C ILE A 31 4.81 -11.79 1.55
N LEU A 32 4.77 -13.05 1.99
CA LEU A 32 5.32 -14.18 1.27
C LEU A 32 4.20 -14.91 0.51
N GLU A 33 4.29 -14.92 -0.81
CA GLU A 33 3.37 -15.65 -1.69
C GLU A 33 4.09 -16.85 -2.28
N GLN A 34 3.46 -18.02 -2.17
CA GLN A 34 3.96 -19.26 -2.75
C GLN A 34 3.29 -19.52 -4.10
N PHE A 35 4.09 -19.89 -5.09
CA PHE A 35 3.65 -20.20 -6.44
C PHE A 35 4.18 -21.58 -6.83
N VAL A 36 3.34 -22.36 -7.50
CA VAL A 36 3.77 -23.61 -8.13
C VAL A 36 4.17 -23.29 -9.56
N THR A 37 5.41 -23.61 -9.90
CA THR A 37 5.93 -23.45 -11.27
C THR A 37 5.41 -24.57 -12.17
N THR A 38 5.49 -24.41 -13.49
CA THR A 38 5.10 -25.43 -14.48
C THR A 38 5.84 -26.77 -14.29
N LYS A 39 7.00 -26.75 -13.61
CA LYS A 39 7.82 -27.93 -13.28
C LYS A 39 7.45 -28.57 -11.93
N GLY A 40 6.40 -28.09 -11.26
CA GLY A 40 5.96 -28.57 -9.95
C GLY A 40 6.76 -28.03 -8.75
N THR A 41 7.77 -27.19 -8.97
CA THR A 41 8.56 -26.58 -7.87
C THR A 41 7.80 -25.44 -7.22
N ILE A 42 7.78 -25.41 -5.89
CA ILE A 42 7.21 -24.31 -5.08
C ILE A 42 8.26 -23.19 -4.97
N VAL A 43 7.91 -22.00 -5.44
CA VAL A 43 8.73 -20.80 -5.35
C VAL A 43 8.03 -19.78 -4.45
N THR A 44 8.78 -19.17 -3.53
CA THR A 44 8.26 -18.10 -2.68
C THR A 44 8.72 -16.74 -3.22
N LYS A 45 7.78 -15.82 -3.45
CA LYS A 45 8.07 -14.43 -3.80
C LYS A 45 7.72 -13.52 -2.63
N LYS A 46 8.58 -12.52 -2.41
CA LYS A 46 8.36 -11.44 -1.45
C LYS A 46 7.58 -10.32 -2.13
N LYS A 47 6.55 -9.82 -1.47
CA LYS A 47 5.75 -8.67 -1.93
C LYS A 47 5.71 -7.62 -0.83
N LYS A 48 6.08 -6.39 -1.16
CA LYS A 48 6.04 -5.27 -0.23
C LYS A 48 4.61 -4.72 -0.18
N VAL A 49 4.11 -4.47 1.02
CA VAL A 49 2.76 -3.90 1.21
C VAL A 49 2.82 -2.86 2.30
N PHE A 50 2.16 -1.73 2.07
CA PHE A 50 2.07 -0.65 3.04
C PHE A 50 0.67 -0.58 3.65
N THR A 51 0.61 -0.60 4.98
CA THR A 51 -0.64 -0.49 5.73
C THR A 51 -0.82 0.93 6.23
N THR A 52 -2.06 1.38 6.25
CA THR A 52 -2.43 2.66 6.88
C THR A 52 -2.89 2.40 8.29
N ALA A 53 -2.47 3.22 9.25
CA ALA A 53 -2.86 3.11 10.65
C ALA A 53 -4.35 3.47 10.89
N GLY A 54 -4.75 3.62 12.15
CA GLY A 54 -6.14 3.88 12.55
C GLY A 54 -6.72 5.22 12.09
N VAL A 55 -7.93 5.49 12.57
CA VAL A 55 -8.70 6.72 12.30
C VAL A 55 -7.86 7.97 12.60
N GLY A 56 -7.97 8.99 11.74
CA GLY A 56 -7.26 10.27 11.84
C GLY A 56 -5.88 10.30 11.18
N THR A 57 -5.35 9.14 10.77
CA THR A 57 -4.08 9.07 10.04
C THR A 57 -4.26 9.32 8.54
N LYS A 58 -3.22 9.85 7.88
CA LYS A 58 -3.24 10.04 6.42
C LYS A 58 -3.31 8.69 5.73
N ILE A 59 -4.17 8.59 4.72
CA ILE A 59 -4.31 7.37 3.92
C ILE A 59 -3.01 7.16 3.15
N ARG A 60 -2.51 5.92 3.15
CA ARG A 60 -1.31 5.51 2.43
C ARG A 60 -1.66 4.47 1.38
N ASN A 61 -1.18 4.67 0.15
CA ASN A 61 -1.32 3.69 -0.92
C ASN A 61 -0.56 2.41 -0.56
N ALA A 62 -1.24 1.27 -0.67
CA ALA A 62 -0.70 -0.01 -0.26
C ALA A 62 0.37 -0.57 -1.21
N ALA A 63 0.39 -0.15 -2.48
CA ALA A 63 1.36 -0.56 -3.49
C ALA A 63 2.59 0.36 -3.53
N SER A 64 2.39 1.67 -3.60
CA SER A 64 3.48 2.65 -3.74
C SER A 64 4.01 3.20 -2.42
N GLY A 65 3.27 3.06 -1.32
CA GLY A 65 3.64 3.66 -0.03
C GLY A 65 3.42 5.19 0.04
N MET A 66 2.95 5.83 -1.03
CA MET A 66 2.67 7.27 -1.06
C MET A 66 1.51 7.64 -0.14
N PHE A 67 1.62 8.79 0.53
CA PHE A 67 0.54 9.35 1.33
C PHE A 67 -0.40 10.21 0.50
N TYR A 68 -1.70 10.02 0.72
CA TYR A 68 -2.75 10.86 0.21
C TYR A 68 -3.06 12.01 1.18
N PRO A 69 -3.67 13.10 0.69
CA PRO A 69 -4.11 14.22 1.54
C PRO A 69 -5.25 13.81 2.49
N ASP A 70 -6.08 12.86 2.08
CA ASP A 70 -7.22 12.38 2.85
C ASP A 70 -6.81 11.55 4.08
N LYS A 71 -7.68 11.52 5.08
CA LYS A 71 -7.47 10.80 6.35
C LYS A 71 -8.46 9.65 6.51
N VAL A 72 -8.05 8.62 7.23
CA VAL A 72 -8.95 7.54 7.67
C VAL A 72 -10.03 8.14 8.58
N GLY A 73 -11.29 7.85 8.30
CA GLY A 73 -12.49 8.39 8.94
C GLY A 73 -13.00 9.69 8.32
N SER A 74 -12.30 10.27 7.34
CA SER A 74 -12.81 11.43 6.60
C SER A 74 -13.74 11.00 5.46
N ARG A 75 -14.59 11.91 4.98
CA ARG A 75 -15.43 11.67 3.80
C ARG A 75 -14.63 11.32 2.54
N GLY A 76 -13.38 11.78 2.45
CA GLY A 76 -12.47 11.46 1.34
C GLY A 76 -12.04 9.98 1.30
N GLU A 77 -12.19 9.25 2.41
CA GLU A 77 -11.88 7.81 2.46
C GLU A 77 -12.69 7.00 1.42
N ASP A 78 -13.92 7.41 1.12
CA ASP A 78 -14.82 6.71 0.20
C ASP A 78 -14.36 6.71 -1.26
N ASN A 79 -13.41 7.58 -1.62
CA ASN A 79 -12.81 7.64 -2.95
C ASN A 79 -11.81 6.49 -3.21
N TYR A 80 -11.36 5.81 -2.15
CA TYR A 80 -10.33 4.79 -2.24
C TYR A 80 -10.93 3.38 -2.14
N PHE A 81 -10.28 2.43 -2.79
CA PHE A 81 -10.59 1.02 -2.64
C PHE A 81 -9.92 0.48 -1.37
N LYS A 82 -10.74 0.28 -0.33
CA LYS A 82 -10.33 -0.18 1.00
C LYS A 82 -10.44 -1.70 1.10
N VAL A 83 -9.37 -2.34 1.58
CA VAL A 83 -9.33 -3.79 1.81
C VAL A 83 -8.83 -4.06 3.23
N ALA A 84 -9.55 -4.90 3.96
CA ALA A 84 -9.11 -5.43 5.25
C ALA A 84 -8.51 -6.83 5.04
N PHE A 85 -7.23 -7.00 5.35
CA PHE A 85 -6.57 -8.28 5.22
C PHE A 85 -6.66 -9.06 6.54
N ILE A 86 -7.30 -10.22 6.54
CA ILE A 86 -7.54 -10.98 7.79
C ILE A 86 -6.39 -11.97 8.09
N SER A 87 -5.55 -12.28 7.10
CA SER A 87 -4.48 -13.27 7.26
C SER A 87 -3.40 -12.82 8.25
N SER A 88 -2.82 -13.79 8.95
CA SER A 88 -1.60 -13.62 9.77
C SER A 88 -0.35 -13.29 8.96
N LYS A 89 -0.43 -13.30 7.62
CA LYS A 89 0.67 -12.95 6.72
C LYS A 89 1.02 -11.47 6.72
N ILE A 90 0.11 -10.59 7.18
CA ILE A 90 0.38 -9.16 7.37
C ILE A 90 0.60 -8.90 8.86
N ASN A 91 1.87 -8.70 9.22
CA ASN A 91 2.31 -8.24 10.53
C ASN A 91 3.08 -6.93 10.36
N SER A 92 2.38 -5.84 10.06
CA SER A 92 2.98 -4.51 10.13
C SER A 92 3.16 -4.10 11.61
N LEU A 93 4.22 -3.37 11.89
CA LEU A 93 4.53 -2.87 13.24
C LEU A 93 3.46 -1.91 13.77
N ASN A 94 2.73 -1.23 12.87
CA ASN A 94 1.60 -0.37 13.22
C ASN A 94 0.33 -1.14 13.64
N GLY A 95 0.31 -2.47 13.56
CA GLY A 95 -0.83 -3.33 13.93
C GLY A 95 -2.05 -3.24 13.02
N SER A 96 -2.02 -2.41 11.97
CA SER A 96 -3.12 -2.26 11.04
C SER A 96 -3.03 -3.25 9.89
N LYS A 97 -4.18 -3.81 9.51
CA LYS A 97 -4.30 -4.67 8.33
C LYS A 97 -5.14 -4.03 7.23
N THR A 98 -5.30 -2.72 7.31
CA THR A 98 -6.09 -1.93 6.35
C THR A 98 -5.20 -1.45 5.23
N LEU A 99 -5.58 -1.80 4.01
CA LEU A 99 -4.91 -1.43 2.76
C LEU A 99 -5.82 -0.50 1.98
N PHE A 100 -5.21 0.51 1.37
CA PHE A 100 -5.92 1.45 0.51
C PHE A 100 -5.27 1.48 -0.87
N TYR A 101 -6.11 1.48 -1.89
CA TYR A 101 -5.74 1.53 -3.29
C TYR A 101 -6.55 2.61 -4.01
N ASN A 102 -6.04 3.10 -5.13
CA ASN A 102 -6.75 4.00 -6.04
C ASN A 102 -8.02 3.34 -6.61
N GLY A 103 -8.00 2.01 -6.78
CA GLY A 103 -9.13 1.27 -7.33
C GLY A 103 -8.91 -0.25 -7.30
N PRO A 104 -9.93 -1.03 -7.67
CA PRO A 104 -9.85 -2.50 -7.68
C PRO A 104 -8.77 -3.02 -8.63
N SER A 105 -8.52 -2.34 -9.75
CA SER A 105 -7.47 -2.73 -10.71
C SER A 105 -6.07 -2.67 -10.12
N GLU A 106 -5.77 -1.65 -9.32
CA GLU A 106 -4.47 -1.53 -8.65
C GLU A 106 -4.29 -2.61 -7.59
N TYR A 107 -5.37 -2.94 -6.85
CA TYR A 107 -5.37 -4.07 -5.92
C TYR A 107 -5.09 -5.40 -6.64
N MET A 108 -5.80 -5.67 -7.74
CA MET A 108 -5.62 -6.90 -8.52
C MET A 108 -4.20 -7.02 -9.07
N ALA A 109 -3.65 -5.94 -9.64
CA ALA A 109 -2.30 -5.89 -10.17
C ALA A 109 -1.26 -6.08 -9.04
N HIS A 110 -1.42 -5.39 -7.92
CA HIS A 110 -0.49 -5.48 -6.80
C HIS A 110 -0.53 -6.87 -6.14
N MET A 111 -1.72 -7.37 -5.84
CA MET A 111 -1.90 -8.66 -5.16
C MET A 111 -1.84 -9.86 -6.11
N ASN A 112 -1.68 -9.63 -7.42
CA ASN A 112 -1.67 -10.67 -8.45
C ASN A 112 -2.87 -11.63 -8.31
N CYS A 113 -4.06 -11.05 -8.16
CA CYS A 113 -5.30 -11.79 -7.96
C CYS A 113 -6.39 -11.24 -8.87
N SER A 114 -7.45 -12.03 -9.06
CA SER A 114 -8.65 -11.62 -9.77
C SER A 114 -9.77 -11.43 -8.76
N LEU A 115 -10.43 -10.27 -8.80
CA LEU A 115 -11.64 -10.00 -8.04
C LEU A 115 -12.86 -10.48 -8.80
N ASP A 116 -13.89 -10.87 -8.06
CA ASP A 116 -15.20 -11.16 -8.63
C ASP A 116 -15.81 -9.89 -9.25
N ALA A 117 -16.47 -10.05 -10.39
CA ALA A 117 -17.11 -8.96 -11.13
C ALA A 117 -18.12 -8.20 -10.24
N ALA A 118 -18.85 -8.92 -9.40
CA ALA A 118 -19.81 -8.32 -8.46
C ALA A 118 -19.18 -7.33 -7.47
N ILE A 119 -17.91 -7.51 -7.10
CA ILE A 119 -17.18 -6.56 -6.22
C ILE A 119 -16.81 -5.30 -6.99
N ILE A 120 -16.35 -5.47 -8.23
CA ILE A 120 -15.96 -4.37 -9.12
C ILE A 120 -17.19 -3.51 -9.45
N ASP A 121 -18.32 -4.14 -9.77
CA ASP A 121 -19.57 -3.47 -10.09
C ASP A 121 -20.10 -2.67 -8.90
N LYS A 122 -20.13 -3.25 -7.70
CA LYS A 122 -20.51 -2.53 -6.46
C LYS A 122 -19.63 -1.32 -6.19
N TRP A 123 -18.33 -1.42 -6.43
CA TRP A 123 -17.43 -0.28 -6.26
C TRP A 123 -17.71 0.80 -7.31
N ASN A 124 -17.88 0.42 -8.58
CA ASN A 124 -18.22 1.35 -9.66
C ASN A 124 -19.55 2.08 -9.40
N GLU A 125 -20.57 1.37 -8.92
CA GLU A 125 -21.85 1.94 -8.51
C GLU A 125 -21.68 2.96 -7.38
N LYS A 126 -20.90 2.62 -6.35
CA LYS A 126 -20.57 3.55 -5.26
C LYS A 126 -19.88 4.81 -5.80
N GLN A 127 -18.89 4.67 -6.68
CA GLN A 127 -18.19 5.81 -7.26
C GLN A 127 -19.10 6.69 -8.13
N LEU A 128 -20.05 6.08 -8.85
CA LEU A 128 -21.03 6.81 -9.63
C LEU A 128 -21.98 7.61 -8.74
N GLN A 129 -22.43 7.04 -7.62
CA GLN A 129 -23.27 7.75 -6.63
C GLN A 129 -22.54 8.94 -5.99
N LEU A 130 -21.28 8.77 -5.62
CA LEU A 130 -20.45 9.85 -5.07
C LEU A 130 -20.29 11.00 -6.06
N LYS A 131 -20.09 10.72 -7.35
CA LYS A 131 -20.01 11.73 -8.41
C LYS A 131 -21.34 12.44 -8.68
N ARG A 132 -22.46 11.72 -8.53
CA ARG A 132 -23.83 12.26 -8.73
C ARG A 132 -24.30 13.16 -7.60
N MET A 133 -23.66 13.11 -6.44
CA MET A 133 -23.88 14.07 -5.35
C MET A 133 -22.79 15.13 -5.35
N PRO A 134 -22.83 16.14 -6.26
CA PRO A 134 -21.92 17.27 -6.16
C PRO A 134 -22.09 17.91 -4.79
N HIS A 135 -20.96 18.21 -4.15
CA HIS A 135 -20.92 18.77 -2.81
C HIS A 135 -21.88 19.96 -2.68
N GLN A 136 -22.88 19.86 -1.81
CA GLN A 136 -23.36 21.05 -1.12
C GLN A 136 -22.17 21.55 -0.29
N ARG A 137 -21.48 22.56 -0.79
CA ARG A 137 -20.56 23.37 0.01
C ARG A 137 -21.43 24.07 1.06
N VAL A 138 -21.45 23.51 2.26
CA VAL A 138 -21.96 24.24 3.43
C VAL A 138 -20.86 25.25 3.76
N TYR A 139 -21.13 26.51 3.46
CA TYR A 139 -20.31 27.66 3.81
C TYR A 139 -20.36 27.93 5.31
#